data_AF-A0A6G9ATR3-F1
#
_entry.id   AF-A0A6G9ATR3-F1
#
_cell.length_a   1.000
_cell.length_b   1.000
_cell.length_c   1.000
_cell.angle_alpha   90.00
_cell.angle_beta   90.00
_cell.angle_gamma   90.00
#
_symmetry.space_group_name_H-M   'P 1'
#
loop_
_entity.id
_entity.type
_entity.pdbx_description
1 polymer ?
#
loop_
_entity_poly.entity_id
_entity_poly.type
_entity_poly.pdbx_seq_one_letter_code
_entity_poly.pdbx_strand_id
1 'polypeptide(L)' 'MEITHDLLLSLGFVKDSPNRYHYKAFEGTHDEQAGVFFFDGFRFGVAFEHDMRFLLKLIDY' A
#
# COMPACT_ATOMS: atom_id res chain seq x y z
N MET A 1 1.53 -12.92 3.66
CA MET A 1 0.23 -12.34 4.00
C MET A 1 -0.17 -11.41 2.86
N GLU A 2 -1.43 -11.45 2.46
CA GLU A 2 -2.01 -10.55 1.47
C GLU A 2 -2.12 -9.13 2.04
N ILE A 3 -2.24 -8.11 1.18
CA ILE A 3 -2.39 -6.74 1.66
C ILE A 3 -3.82 -6.54 2.19
N THR A 4 -3.92 -6.20 3.48
CA THR A 4 -5.18 -5.86 4.15
C THR A 4 -5.16 -4.41 4.62
N HIS A 5 -6.35 -3.87 4.92
CA HIS A 5 -6.50 -2.56 5.52
C HIS A 5 -5.67 -2.42 6.81
N ASP A 6 -5.78 -3.39 7.73
CA ASP A 6 -5.05 -3.39 9.00
C ASP A 6 -3.53 -3.42 8.79
N LEU A 7 -3.06 -4.17 7.78
CA LEU A 7 -1.65 -4.18 7.44
C LEU A 7 -1.19 -2.81 6.98
N LEU A 8 -1.93 -2.14 6.08
CA LEU A 8 -1.59 -0.79 5.60
C LEU A 8 -1.51 0.20 6.77
N LEU A 9 -2.49 0.18 7.68
CA LEU A 9 -2.45 1.02 8.88
C LEU A 9 -1.23 0.72 9.76
N SER A 10 -0.90 -0.56 9.97
CA SER A 10 0.27 -0.97 10.77
C SER A 10 1.61 -0.56 10.15
N LEU A 11 1.65 -0.40 8.82
CA LEU A 11 2.80 0.08 8.07
C LEU A 11 2.91 1.62 8.04
N GLY A 12 1.93 2.32 8.61
CA GLY A 12 1.92 3.78 8.69
C GLY A 12 1.21 4.47 7.53
N PHE A 13 0.44 3.75 6.71
CA PHE A 13 -0.45 4.38 5.75
C PHE A 13 -1.62 5.05 6.46
N VAL A 14 -2.07 6.17 5.90
CA VAL A 14 -3.27 6.88 6.34
C VAL A 14 -4.33 6.69 5.27
N LYS A 15 -5.56 6.35 5.70
CA LYS A 15 -6.70 6.16 4.81
C LYS A 15 -7.39 7.51 4.55
N ASP A 16 -7.45 7.94 3.29
CA ASP A 16 -8.12 9.18 2.88
C ASP A 16 -9.58 8.95 2.48
N SER A 17 -9.84 7.82 1.82
CA SER A 17 -11.16 7.45 1.31
C SER A 17 -11.30 5.93 1.26
N PRO A 18 -12.47 5.35 0.93
CA PRO A 18 -12.76 3.92 1.10
C PRO A 18 -11.68 2.97 0.59
N ASN A 19 -11.04 3.30 -0.53
CA ASN A 19 -9.97 2.49 -1.12
C ASN A 19 -8.65 3.26 -1.27
N ARG A 20 -8.57 4.54 -0.86
CA ARG A 20 -7.38 5.37 -1.10
C ARG A 20 -6.60 5.59 0.17
N TYR A 21 -5.29 5.40 0.07
CA TYR A 21 -4.36 5.56 1.16
C TYR A 21 -3.17 6.40 0.71
N HIS A 22 -2.57 7.12 1.63
CA HIS A 22 -1.28 7.75 1.42
C HIS A 22 -0.24 7.29 2.43
N TYR A 23 1.00 7.27 1.98
CA TYR A 23 2.20 7.05 2.78
C TYR A 23 3.21 8.13 2.41
N LYS A 24 3.44 9.06 3.35
CA LYS A 24 4.26 10.27 3.10
C LYS A 24 3.75 11.05 1.88
N ALA A 25 4.57 11.16 0.83
CA ALA A 25 4.24 11.84 -0.42
C ALA A 25 3.67 10.91 -1.50
N PHE A 26 3.50 9.62 -1.19
CA PHE A 26 3.00 8.62 -2.13
C PHE A 26 1.55 8.29 -1.82
N GLU A 27 0.73 8.23 -2.86
CA GLU A 27 -0.67 7.83 -2.78
C GLU A 27 -0.87 6.47 -3.45
N GLY A 28 -1.94 5.80 -3.12
CA GLY A 28 -2.31 4.55 -3.78
C GLY A 28 -3.70 4.07 -3.42
N THR A 29 -4.12 3.03 -4.14
CA THR A 29 -5.43 2.41 -4.01
C THR A 29 -5.28 0.97 -3.54
N HIS A 30 -6.01 0.60 -2.50
CA HIS A 30 -6.13 -0.78 -2.03
C HIS A 30 -7.36 -1.44 -2.65
N ASP A 31 -7.15 -2.58 -3.30
CA ASP A 31 -8.20 -3.48 -3.72
C ASP A 31 -8.34 -4.60 -2.66
N GLU A 32 -9.36 -4.47 -1.82
CA GLU A 32 -9.66 -5.44 -0.76
C GLU A 32 -10.14 -6.79 -1.30
N GLN A 33 -10.72 -6.84 -2.51
CA GLN A 33 -11.18 -8.10 -3.12
C GLN A 33 -10.01 -8.91 -3.65
N ALA A 34 -9.01 -8.24 -4.23
CA ALA A 34 -7.81 -8.88 -4.75
C ALA A 34 -6.70 -9.05 -3.69
N GLY A 35 -6.77 -8.31 -2.58
CA GLY A 35 -5.69 -8.27 -1.58
C GLY A 35 -4.43 -7.56 -2.09
N VAL A 36 -4.61 -6.58 -2.99
CA VAL A 36 -3.52 -5.91 -3.73
C VAL A 36 -3.54 -4.41 -3.51
N PHE A 37 -2.38 -3.80 -3.35
CA PHE A 37 -2.23 -2.34 -3.28
C PHE A 37 -1.53 -1.79 -4.51
N PHE A 38 -2.06 -0.72 -5.08
CA PHE A 38 -1.53 -0.04 -6.26
C PHE A 38 -1.05 1.35 -5.87
N PHE A 39 0.23 1.63 -6.05
CA PHE A 39 0.75 2.99 -5.89
C PHE A 39 0.42 3.83 -7.12
N ASP A 40 -0.05 5.06 -6.91
CA ASP A 40 -0.29 6.01 -7.99
C ASP A 40 1.06 6.30 -8.70
N GLY A 41 1.09 6.11 -10.02
CA GLY A 41 2.30 6.23 -10.84
C GLY A 41 3.09 4.94 -11.06
N PHE A 42 2.74 3.84 -10.37
CA PHE A 42 3.30 2.51 -10.64
C PHE A 42 2.27 1.63 -11.38
N ARG A 43 2.73 0.91 -12.40
CA ARG A 43 1.86 0.00 -13.18
C ARG A 43 1.66 -1.37 -12.54
N PHE A 44 2.36 -1.67 -11.45
CA PHE A 44 2.26 -2.97 -10.77
C PHE A 44 1.58 -2.83 -9.42
N GLY A 45 0.72 -3.80 -9.12
CA GLY A 45 0.12 -3.96 -7.81
C GLY A 45 1.02 -4.80 -6.90
N VAL A 46 1.00 -4.48 -5.62
CA VAL A 46 1.73 -5.16 -4.56
C VAL A 46 0.77 -6.08 -3.83
N ALA A 47 0.92 -7.39 -3.98
CA ALA A 47 0.02 -8.38 -3.39
C ALA A 47 0.51 -8.90 -2.03
N PHE A 48 1.81 -8.78 -1.75
CA PHE A 48 2.41 -9.39 -0.57
C PHE A 48 3.05 -8.37 0.36
N GLU A 49 2.90 -8.61 1.68
CA GLU A 49 3.48 -7.78 2.72
C GLU A 49 5.00 -7.59 2.58
N HIS A 50 5.74 -8.64 2.21
CA HIS A 50 7.20 -8.55 2.10
C HIS A 50 7.64 -7.58 1.00
N ASP A 51 6.97 -7.62 -0.15
CA ASP A 51 7.18 -6.70 -1.27
C ASP A 51 6.81 -5.27 -0.87
N MET A 52 5.70 -5.11 -0.15
CA MET A 52 5.29 -3.81 0.39
C MET A 52 6.36 -3.23 1.30
N ARG A 53 6.83 -4.00 2.29
CA ARG A 53 7.90 -3.56 3.21
C ARG A 53 9.20 -3.22 2.47
N PHE A 54 9.54 -3.97 1.43
CA PHE A 54 10.70 -3.68 0.60
C PHE A 54 10.54 -2.35 -0.15
N LEU A 55 9.37 -2.10 -0.75
CA LEU A 55 9.06 -0.83 -1.42
C LEU A 55 9.07 0.34 -0.45
N LEU A 56 8.50 0.20 0.74
CA LEU A 56 8.52 1.26 1.75
C LEU A 56 9.96 1.58 2.19
N LYS A 57 10.83 0.58 2.34
CA LYS A 57 12.26 0.81 2.61
C LYS A 57 12.95 1.58 1.49
N LEU A 58 12.58 1.35 0.23
CA LEU A 58 13.10 2.11 -0.91
C LEU A 58 12.57 3.55 -0.93
N ILE A 59 11.33 3.77 -0.51
CA ILE A 59 10.69 5.10 -0.41
C ILE A 59 11.28 5.90 0.76
N ASP A 60 11.61 5.23 1.86
CA ASP A 60 12.12 5.86 3.08
C ASP A 60 13.60 6.23 3.03
N TYR A 61 14.34 5.67 2.07
CA TYR A 61 15.77 5.90 1.87
C TYR A 61 16.01 7.12 0.97
#